data_AF-A0A9X1BHK0-F1
#
_entry.id   AF-A0A9X1BHK0-F1
#
_cell.length_a   1.000
_cell.length_b   1.000
_cell.length_c   1.000
_cell.angle_alpha   90.00
_cell.angle_beta   90.00
_cell.angle_gamma   90.00
#
_symmetry.space_group_name_H-M   'P 1'
#
loop_
_entity.id
_entity.type
_entity.pdbx_description
1 polymer ?
#
loop_
_entity_poly.entity_id
_entity_poly.type
_entity_poly.pdbx_seq_one_letter_code
_entity_poly.pdbx_strand_id
1 'polypeptide(L)'
;MAFRKNKVLQVELKNPNINLVTPQENDQASSSIQNVLWTPELILKTIAFLTVAINGGLSILGYIHLAGYLDTFGVSLNELEIGLPTLLFNGYLSAMIAITDHHIFSAIALIITTTTLLSCGLFIVFRTKQWAKKFISHAMATLLVISIPLIPIFGITAGQRDAYRDYRLENGTPPIISLTNTTTINTKDNKTITGTKIFATIQYTLILQKNELYKILNKGNQIVSISKFTPKLEQQMTSK
;
A
#
# COMPACT_ATOMS: atom_id res chain seq x y z
N MET A 1 48.32 49.31 -63.93
CA MET A 1 49.51 48.44 -64.02
C MET A 1 50.07 48.30 -62.61
N ALA A 2 50.28 47.08 -62.15
CA ALA A 2 50.75 46.75 -60.80
C ALA A 2 52.10 47.41 -60.46
N PHE A 3 52.38 47.70 -59.18
CA PHE A 3 53.45 47.02 -58.43
C PHE A 3 53.52 47.48 -56.95
N ARG A 4 53.67 46.47 -56.09
CA ARG A 4 53.83 46.45 -54.63
C ARG A 4 55.15 47.10 -54.16
N LYS A 5 55.22 47.57 -52.90
CA LYS A 5 55.88 46.84 -51.78
C LYS A 5 55.87 47.59 -50.44
N ASN A 6 55.53 46.82 -49.40
CA ASN A 6 55.60 47.09 -47.97
C ASN A 6 57.04 47.19 -47.43
N LYS A 7 57.23 47.90 -46.30
CA LYS A 7 58.06 47.52 -45.13
C LYS A 7 57.67 48.40 -43.91
N VAL A 8 56.79 47.94 -43.01
CA VAL A 8 57.00 47.28 -41.69
C VAL A 8 57.87 48.06 -40.68
N LEU A 9 57.23 48.53 -39.60
CA LEU A 9 57.84 48.73 -38.28
C LEU A 9 56.98 47.97 -37.26
N GLN A 10 57.57 46.92 -36.68
CA GLN A 10 57.01 46.16 -35.55
C GLN A 10 57.19 46.97 -34.28
N VAL A 11 56.13 47.07 -33.48
CA VAL A 11 56.23 47.48 -32.08
C VAL A 11 55.37 46.50 -31.27
N GLU A 12 56.02 45.77 -30.36
CA GLU A 12 55.35 44.86 -29.44
C GLU A 12 54.45 45.65 -28.49
N LEU A 13 53.14 45.49 -28.62
CA LEU A 13 52.18 45.98 -27.65
C LEU A 13 51.94 44.89 -26.61
N LYS A 14 52.64 45.03 -25.48
CA LYS A 14 52.45 44.30 -24.23
C LYS A 14 50.99 44.48 -23.79
N ASN A 15 50.15 43.49 -24.06
CA ASN A 15 48.71 43.58 -23.86
C ASN A 15 48.35 43.45 -22.37
N PRO A 16 47.71 44.44 -21.73
CA PRO A 16 47.10 44.25 -20.42
C PRO A 16 45.81 43.44 -20.59
N ASN A 17 45.71 42.30 -19.89
CA ASN A 17 44.49 41.48 -19.86
C ASN A 17 43.35 42.28 -19.22
N ILE A 18 42.47 42.81 -20.05
CA ILE A 18 41.19 43.40 -19.64
C ILE A 18 40.23 42.23 -19.38
N ASN A 19 39.81 42.09 -18.13
CA ASN A 19 38.78 41.14 -17.70
C ASN A 19 37.44 41.46 -18.40
N LEU A 20 37.05 40.64 -19.36
CA LEU A 20 35.67 40.56 -19.84
C LEU A 20 35.00 39.42 -19.09
N VAL A 21 34.21 39.80 -18.07
CA VAL A 21 33.24 38.94 -17.41
C VAL A 21 32.31 38.37 -18.47
N THR A 22 32.54 37.11 -18.83
CA THR A 22 31.55 36.29 -19.53
C THR A 22 30.74 35.60 -18.43
N PRO A 23 29.40 35.65 -18.42
CA PRO A 23 28.62 34.84 -17.50
C PRO A 23 28.85 33.39 -17.90
N GLN A 24 29.80 32.74 -17.24
CA GLN A 24 30.00 31.32 -17.36
C GLN A 24 28.82 30.68 -16.65
N GLU A 25 27.88 30.18 -17.44
CA GLU A 25 26.87 29.22 -17.03
C GLU A 25 27.57 28.14 -16.21
N ASN A 26 27.30 28.15 -14.91
CA ASN A 26 28.02 27.37 -13.92
C ASN A 26 27.50 25.93 -13.93
N ASP A 27 27.65 25.26 -15.07
CA ASP A 27 27.43 23.82 -15.24
C ASP A 27 28.69 23.07 -14.83
N GLN A 28 29.06 23.22 -13.56
CA GLN A 28 29.91 22.26 -12.86
C GLN A 28 29.40 22.06 -11.43
N ALA A 29 28.15 21.62 -11.33
CA ALA A 29 27.80 20.66 -10.28
C ALA A 29 28.53 19.34 -10.58
N SER A 30 29.85 19.35 -10.36
CA SER A 30 30.64 18.14 -10.17
C SER A 30 30.06 17.47 -8.93
N SER A 31 29.04 16.62 -9.12
CA SER A 31 28.54 15.75 -8.08
C SER A 31 29.69 14.83 -7.71
N SER A 32 30.50 15.27 -6.75
CA SER A 32 31.37 14.38 -6.02
C SER A 32 30.45 13.29 -5.51
N ILE A 33 30.62 12.08 -6.03
CA ILE A 33 30.04 10.90 -5.43
C ILE A 33 30.76 10.80 -4.10
N GLN A 34 30.26 11.53 -3.10
CA GLN A 34 30.69 11.44 -1.73
C GLN A 34 30.47 9.99 -1.37
N ASN A 35 31.57 9.26 -1.19
CA ASN A 35 31.52 7.93 -0.61
C ASN A 35 30.74 8.10 0.69
N VAL A 36 29.51 7.58 0.74
CA VAL A 36 28.69 7.59 1.95
C VAL A 36 29.45 6.76 2.97
N LEU A 37 30.26 7.43 3.78
CA LEU A 37 30.94 6.82 4.90
C LEU A 37 29.83 6.56 5.91
N TRP A 38 29.53 5.29 6.17
CA TRP A 38 28.50 4.88 7.11
C TRP A 38 28.86 5.39 8.50
N THR A 39 28.36 6.58 8.87
CA THR A 39 28.49 7.09 10.22
C THR A 39 27.51 6.36 11.14
N PRO A 40 27.82 6.18 12.43
CA PRO A 40 26.93 5.52 13.37
C PRO A 40 25.55 6.19 13.44
N GLU A 41 25.49 7.51 13.24
CA GLU A 41 24.23 8.26 13.13
C GLU A 41 23.41 7.85 11.91
N LEU A 42 24.05 7.68 10.74
CA LEU A 42 23.38 7.23 9.52
C LEU A 42 22.86 5.80 9.66
N ILE A 43 23.62 4.93 10.32
CA ILE A 43 23.21 3.55 10.62
C ILE A 43 21.98 3.57 11.54
N LEU A 44 22.02 4.33 12.63
CA LEU A 44 20.92 4.42 13.58
C LEU A 44 19.64 4.96 12.93
N LYS A 45 19.76 6.02 12.12
CA LYS A 45 18.64 6.58 11.34
C LYS A 45 18.06 5.54 10.36
N THR A 46 18.93 4.77 9.72
CA THR A 46 18.51 3.70 8.79
C THR A 46 17.77 2.58 9.52
N ILE A 47 18.27 2.13 10.67
CA ILE A 47 17.63 1.10 11.49
C ILE A 47 16.28 1.59 12.04
N ALA A 48 16.22 2.83 12.52
CA ALA A 48 14.99 3.42 13.03
C ALA A 48 13.93 3.52 11.91
N PHE A 49 14.34 4.01 10.73
CA PHE A 49 13.46 4.09 9.57
C PHE A 49 12.97 2.70 9.14
N LEU A 50 13.87 1.71 9.08
CA LEU A 50 13.52 0.34 8.74
C LEU A 50 12.54 -0.26 9.76
N THR A 51 12.76 -0.03 11.05
CA THR A 51 11.87 -0.49 12.12
C THR A 51 10.47 0.10 11.97
N VAL A 52 10.37 1.39 11.69
CA VAL A 52 9.08 2.06 11.45
C VAL A 52 8.41 1.50 10.19
N ALA A 53 9.16 1.30 9.11
CA ALA A 53 8.63 0.74 7.87
C ALA A 53 8.11 -0.70 8.05
N ILE A 54 8.86 -1.55 8.76
CA ILE A 54 8.45 -2.92 9.08
C ILE A 54 7.17 -2.91 9.92
N ASN A 55 7.13 -2.15 11.02
CA ASN A 55 5.95 -2.08 11.88
C ASN A 55 4.73 -1.52 11.14
N GLY A 56 4.91 -0.51 10.28
CA GLY A 56 3.85 0.00 9.42
C GLY A 56 3.33 -1.05 8.46
N GLY A 57 4.24 -1.77 7.77
CA GLY A 57 3.89 -2.86 6.86
C GLY A 57 3.14 -4.00 7.57
N LEU A 58 3.61 -4.42 8.74
CA LEU A 58 2.94 -5.45 9.53
C LEU A 58 1.56 -5.00 10.02
N SER A 59 1.41 -3.75 10.42
CA SER A 59 0.12 -3.20 10.83
C SER A 59 -0.90 -3.23 9.69
N ILE A 60 -0.46 -2.85 8.48
CA ILE A 60 -1.27 -2.91 7.27
C ILE A 60 -1.63 -4.36 6.93
N LEU A 61 -0.66 -5.28 6.97
CA LEU A 61 -0.90 -6.70 6.73
C LEU A 61 -1.91 -7.28 7.72
N GLY A 62 -1.72 -7.01 9.01
CA GLY A 62 -2.62 -7.45 10.07
C GLY A 62 -4.03 -6.89 9.92
N TYR A 63 -4.17 -5.63 9.47
CA TYR A 63 -5.46 -5.02 9.15
C TYR A 63 -6.16 -5.76 8.02
N ILE A 64 -5.48 -5.93 6.88
CA ILE A 64 -6.05 -6.51 5.67
C ILE A 64 -6.43 -7.98 5.89
N HIS A 65 -5.58 -8.74 6.58
CA HIS A 65 -5.87 -10.12 6.95
C HIS A 65 -7.10 -10.21 7.85
N LEU A 66 -7.13 -9.41 8.92
CA LEU A 66 -8.26 -9.40 9.86
C LEU A 66 -9.55 -8.92 9.18
N ALA A 67 -9.46 -8.00 8.22
CA ALA A 67 -10.58 -7.54 7.40
C ALA A 67 -11.20 -8.73 6.66
N GLY A 68 -10.39 -9.49 5.91
CA GLY A 68 -10.88 -10.64 5.17
C GLY A 68 -11.42 -11.75 6.08
N TYR A 69 -10.75 -11.99 7.21
CA TYR A 69 -11.18 -12.99 8.19
C TYR A 69 -12.56 -12.65 8.78
N LEU A 70 -12.73 -11.43 9.31
CA LEU A 70 -13.98 -11.01 9.96
C LEU A 70 -15.12 -10.83 8.97
N ASP A 71 -14.82 -10.31 7.77
CA ASP A 71 -15.82 -10.15 6.69
C ASP A 71 -16.44 -11.50 6.28
N THR A 72 -15.66 -12.58 6.35
CA THR A 72 -16.16 -13.95 6.11
C THR A 72 -17.28 -14.32 7.09
N PHE A 73 -17.19 -13.86 8.33
CA PHE A 73 -18.23 -14.02 9.35
C PHE A 73 -19.21 -12.84 9.39
N GLY A 74 -19.15 -11.95 8.41
CA GLY A 74 -20.02 -10.79 8.27
C GLY A 74 -19.82 -9.78 9.39
N VAL A 75 -18.64 -9.75 10.02
CA VAL A 75 -18.27 -8.77 11.04
C VAL A 75 -17.41 -7.71 10.38
N SER A 76 -17.85 -6.46 10.43
CA SER A 76 -17.05 -5.33 9.95
C SER A 76 -15.98 -4.99 10.98
N LEU A 77 -14.75 -4.74 10.54
CA LEU A 77 -13.66 -4.23 11.40
C LEU A 77 -14.07 -2.96 12.16
N ASN A 78 -14.96 -2.13 11.59
CA ASN A 78 -15.42 -0.89 12.22
C ASN A 78 -16.35 -1.14 13.43
N GLU A 79 -16.80 -2.38 13.64
CA GLU A 79 -17.54 -2.79 14.84
C GLU A 79 -16.60 -3.02 16.03
N LEU A 80 -15.31 -3.28 15.77
CA LEU A 80 -14.34 -3.61 16.81
C LEU A 80 -13.42 -2.42 17.08
N GLU A 81 -13.14 -2.17 18.36
CA GLU A 81 -12.08 -1.26 18.77
C GLU A 81 -10.73 -1.98 18.70
N ILE A 82 -10.08 -1.90 17.53
CA ILE A 82 -8.82 -2.60 17.28
C ILE A 82 -7.67 -1.62 17.43
N GLY A 83 -6.91 -1.81 18.50
CA GLY A 83 -5.68 -1.05 18.74
C GLY A 83 -4.53 -1.50 17.84
N LEU A 84 -3.57 -0.58 17.63
CA LEU A 84 -2.33 -0.85 16.91
C LEU A 84 -1.57 -2.10 17.41
N PRO A 85 -1.50 -2.40 18.73
CA PRO A 85 -0.84 -3.62 19.21
C PRO A 85 -1.47 -4.91 18.64
N THR A 86 -2.79 -4.96 18.54
CA THR A 86 -3.53 -6.11 17.99
C THR A 86 -3.26 -6.26 16.49
N LEU A 87 -3.23 -5.14 15.76
CA LEU A 87 -2.90 -5.10 14.34
C LEU A 87 -1.48 -5.60 14.07
N LEU A 88 -0.50 -5.14 14.85
CA LEU A 88 0.87 -5.60 14.77
C LEU A 88 0.97 -7.09 15.07
N PHE A 89 0.37 -7.55 16.18
CA PHE A 89 0.38 -8.95 16.56
C PHE A 89 -0.20 -9.85 15.46
N ASN A 90 -1.35 -9.47 14.91
CA ASN A 90 -1.97 -10.22 13.81
C ASN A 90 -1.11 -10.19 12.54
N GLY A 91 -0.44 -9.06 12.26
CA GLY A 91 0.53 -8.94 11.18
C GLY A 91 1.74 -9.87 11.35
N TYR A 92 2.30 -9.97 12.56
CA TYR A 92 3.38 -10.91 12.88
C TYR A 92 2.93 -12.36 12.70
N LEU A 93 1.76 -12.71 13.23
CA LEU A 93 1.22 -14.07 13.13
C LEU A 93 0.96 -14.45 11.67
N SER A 94 0.33 -13.56 10.90
CA SER A 94 0.08 -13.74 9.47
C SER A 94 1.38 -13.91 8.67
N ALA A 95 2.40 -13.11 8.98
CA ALA A 95 3.70 -13.22 8.33
C ALA A 95 4.40 -14.55 8.66
N MET A 96 4.32 -15.01 9.91
CA MET A 96 4.89 -16.31 10.32
C MET A 96 4.16 -17.48 9.65
N ILE A 97 2.83 -17.48 9.66
CA ILE A 97 2.02 -18.51 8.99
C ILE A 97 2.32 -18.53 7.48
N ALA A 98 2.45 -17.36 6.85
CA ALA A 98 2.80 -17.27 5.43
C ALA A 98 4.17 -17.89 5.11
N ILE A 99 5.13 -17.83 6.04
CA ILE A 99 6.45 -18.45 5.90
C ILE A 99 6.36 -19.97 6.09
N THR A 100 5.54 -20.47 7.03
CA THR A 100 5.49 -21.89 7.38
C THR A 100 4.52 -22.70 6.52
N ASP A 101 3.32 -22.18 6.26
CA ASP A 101 2.22 -22.96 5.68
C ASP A 101 2.05 -22.74 4.17
N HIS A 102 2.58 -21.67 3.59
CA HIS A 102 2.25 -21.26 2.22
C HIS A 102 3.46 -21.15 1.30
N HIS A 103 3.69 -22.21 0.52
CA HIS A 103 4.76 -22.26 -0.48
C HIS A 103 4.74 -21.09 -1.48
N ILE A 104 3.57 -20.53 -1.82
CA ILE A 104 3.44 -19.41 -2.77
C ILE A 104 3.81 -18.06 -2.11
N PHE A 105 3.45 -17.85 -0.85
CA PHE A 105 3.80 -16.62 -0.12
C PHE A 105 5.28 -16.63 0.26
N SER A 106 5.80 -17.80 0.66
CA SER A 106 7.23 -18.07 0.76
C SER A 106 7.93 -17.81 -0.57
N ALA A 107 7.40 -18.25 -1.70
CA ALA A 107 7.99 -17.99 -3.03
C ALA A 107 8.00 -16.50 -3.41
N ILE A 108 6.92 -15.74 -3.17
CA ILE A 108 6.88 -14.30 -3.46
C ILE A 108 7.80 -13.53 -2.51
N ALA A 109 7.77 -13.84 -1.21
CA ALA A 109 8.67 -13.25 -0.23
C ALA A 109 10.14 -13.58 -0.55
N LEU A 110 10.43 -14.81 -0.98
CA LEU A 110 11.73 -15.27 -1.45
C LEU A 110 12.13 -14.56 -2.74
N ILE A 111 11.23 -14.38 -3.70
CA ILE A 111 11.50 -13.60 -4.92
C ILE A 111 11.80 -12.16 -4.55
N ILE A 112 11.01 -11.50 -3.71
CA ILE A 112 11.27 -10.10 -3.31
C ILE A 112 12.60 -9.98 -2.56
N THR A 113 12.86 -10.85 -1.59
CA THR A 113 14.13 -10.82 -0.83
C THR A 113 15.32 -11.17 -1.70
N THR A 114 15.26 -12.24 -2.50
CA THR A 114 16.34 -12.59 -3.45
C THR A 114 16.55 -11.51 -4.49
N THR A 115 15.50 -10.94 -5.08
CA THR A 115 15.61 -9.84 -6.06
C THR A 115 16.20 -8.59 -5.42
N THR A 116 15.87 -8.30 -4.15
CA THR A 116 16.44 -7.16 -3.40
C THR A 116 17.92 -7.39 -3.07
N LEU A 117 18.29 -8.59 -2.60
CA LEU A 117 19.67 -9.00 -2.35
C LEU A 117 20.52 -8.99 -3.64
N LEU A 118 19.96 -9.51 -4.73
CA LEU A 118 20.60 -9.56 -6.04
C LEU A 118 20.74 -8.15 -6.61
N SER A 119 19.73 -7.28 -6.45
CA SER A 119 19.81 -5.87 -6.83
C SER A 119 20.87 -5.13 -6.03
N CYS A 120 20.99 -5.40 -4.73
CA CYS A 120 22.04 -4.83 -3.87
C CYS A 120 23.44 -5.27 -4.35
N GLY A 121 23.61 -6.57 -4.64
CA GLY A 121 24.85 -7.12 -5.20
C GLY A 121 25.20 -6.52 -6.57
N LEU A 122 24.23 -6.44 -7.48
CA LEU A 122 24.39 -5.82 -8.81
C LEU A 122 24.72 -4.32 -8.70
N PHE A 123 24.16 -3.61 -7.73
CA PHE A 123 24.47 -2.19 -7.50
C PHE A 123 25.92 -1.98 -7.03
N ILE A 124 26.46 -2.92 -6.25
CA ILE A 124 27.86 -2.94 -5.83
C ILE A 124 28.78 -3.27 -7.01
N VAL A 125 28.45 -4.30 -7.81
CA VAL A 125 29.26 -4.75 -8.95
C VAL A 125 29.27 -3.74 -10.10
N PHE A 126 28.11 -3.16 -10.43
CA PHE A 126 27.97 -2.18 -11.52
C PHE A 126 28.11 -0.73 -11.04
N ARG A 127 28.82 -0.50 -9.92
CA ARG A 127 29.00 0.82 -9.31
C ARG A 127 29.50 1.89 -10.29
N THR A 128 30.25 1.52 -11.32
CA THR A 128 30.84 2.44 -12.31
C THR A 128 29.93 2.72 -13.51
N LYS A 129 28.94 1.87 -13.82
CA LYS A 129 28.08 2.01 -15.00
C LYS A 129 26.76 2.70 -14.65
N GLN A 130 26.65 3.99 -14.95
CA GLN A 130 25.46 4.80 -14.63
C GLN A 130 24.16 4.26 -15.25
N TRP A 131 24.21 3.68 -16.45
CA TRP A 131 23.03 3.10 -17.11
C TRP A 131 22.47 1.89 -16.35
N ALA A 132 23.34 1.00 -15.85
CA ALA A 132 22.93 -0.17 -15.07
C ALA A 132 22.24 0.23 -13.75
N LYS A 133 22.76 1.27 -13.06
CA LYS A 133 22.13 1.83 -11.86
C LYS A 133 20.72 2.37 -12.14
N LYS A 134 20.57 3.14 -13.23
CA LYS A 134 19.26 3.66 -13.64
C LYS A 134 18.30 2.52 -13.94
N PHE A 135 18.73 1.51 -14.70
CA PHE A 135 17.89 0.37 -15.03
C PHE A 135 17.43 -0.41 -13.78
N ILE A 136 18.36 -0.76 -12.88
CA ILE A 136 18.04 -1.49 -11.63
C ILE A 136 17.08 -0.66 -10.76
N SER A 137 17.34 0.64 -10.62
CA SER A 137 16.46 1.52 -9.84
C SER A 137 15.06 1.62 -10.41
N HIS A 138 14.91 1.75 -11.74
CA HIS A 138 13.59 1.77 -12.38
C HIS A 138 12.88 0.42 -12.29
N ALA A 139 13.61 -0.70 -12.43
CA ALA A 139 13.06 -2.03 -12.27
C ALA A 139 12.53 -2.27 -10.85
N MET A 140 13.29 -1.88 -9.82
CA MET A 140 12.84 -1.96 -8.42
C MET A 140 11.65 -1.04 -8.13
N ALA A 141 11.68 0.21 -8.63
CA ALA A 141 10.57 1.13 -8.46
C ALA A 141 9.29 0.59 -9.13
N THR A 142 9.41 0.03 -10.32
CA THR A 142 8.29 -0.58 -11.06
C THR A 142 7.73 -1.78 -10.31
N LEU A 143 8.60 -2.68 -9.81
CA LEU A 143 8.19 -3.83 -9.01
C LEU A 143 7.44 -3.40 -7.74
N LEU A 144 7.94 -2.38 -7.04
CA LEU A 144 7.27 -1.81 -5.88
C LEU A 144 5.89 -1.26 -6.23
N VAL A 145 5.77 -0.46 -7.28
CA VAL A 145 4.49 0.13 -7.72
C VAL A 145 3.48 -0.96 -8.08
N ILE A 146 3.91 -2.01 -8.79
CA ILE A 146 3.03 -3.15 -9.14
C ILE A 146 2.63 -3.94 -7.90
N SER A 147 3.48 -4.02 -6.87
CA SER A 147 3.19 -4.77 -5.64
C SER A 147 2.10 -4.12 -4.78
N ILE A 148 2.00 -2.79 -4.77
CA ILE A 148 1.05 -2.03 -3.93
C ILE A 148 -0.40 -2.52 -4.09
N PRO A 149 -0.98 -2.62 -5.31
CA PRO A 149 -2.37 -3.09 -5.46
C PRO A 149 -2.55 -4.59 -5.20
N LEU A 150 -1.49 -5.40 -5.25
CA LEU A 150 -1.57 -6.84 -5.03
C LEU A 150 -1.67 -7.20 -3.54
N ILE A 151 -0.99 -6.45 -2.68
CA ILE A 151 -0.98 -6.66 -1.22
C ILE A 151 -2.40 -6.81 -0.63
N PRO A 152 -3.38 -5.90 -0.89
CA PRO A 152 -4.73 -6.05 -0.34
C PRO A 152 -5.47 -7.28 -0.85
N ILE A 153 -5.32 -7.64 -2.12
CA ILE A 153 -5.98 -8.82 -2.71
C ILE A 153 -5.48 -10.09 -2.01
N PHE A 154 -4.17 -10.24 -1.88
CA PHE A 154 -3.57 -11.40 -1.23
C PHE A 154 -3.85 -11.44 0.28
N GLY A 155 -3.86 -10.30 0.96
CA GLY A 155 -4.14 -10.25 2.40
C GLY A 155 -5.59 -10.62 2.71
N ILE A 156 -6.57 -10.11 1.95
CA ILE A 156 -7.99 -10.41 2.16
C ILE A 156 -8.26 -11.88 1.89
N THR A 157 -7.77 -12.40 0.76
CA THR A 157 -7.96 -13.81 0.38
C THR A 157 -7.30 -14.78 1.36
N ALA A 158 -6.15 -14.41 1.93
CA ALA A 158 -5.51 -15.18 2.99
C ALA A 158 -6.39 -15.20 4.26
N GLY A 159 -6.89 -14.05 4.71
CA GLY A 159 -7.80 -13.97 5.86
C GLY A 159 -9.08 -14.78 5.68
N GLN A 160 -9.69 -14.71 4.49
CA GLN A 160 -10.88 -15.49 4.15
C GLN A 160 -10.61 -16.99 4.17
N ARG A 161 -9.47 -17.43 3.61
CA ARG A 161 -9.09 -18.84 3.63
C ARG A 161 -8.91 -19.36 5.06
N ASP A 162 -8.28 -18.58 5.93
CA ASP A 162 -8.08 -18.97 7.33
C ASP A 162 -9.42 -19.06 8.05
N ALA A 163 -10.34 -18.11 7.83
CA ALA A 163 -11.70 -18.17 8.35
C ALA A 163 -12.45 -19.43 7.89
N TYR A 164 -12.34 -19.81 6.61
CA TYR A 164 -12.95 -21.04 6.09
C TYR A 164 -12.31 -22.31 6.64
N ARG A 165 -10.99 -22.31 6.86
CA ARG A 165 -10.29 -23.42 7.50
C ARG A 165 -10.80 -23.63 8.92
N ASP A 166 -10.88 -22.56 9.70
CA ASP A 166 -11.27 -22.61 11.10
C ASP A 166 -12.76 -22.97 11.23
N TYR A 167 -13.62 -22.42 10.36
CA TYR A 167 -15.02 -22.83 10.24
C TYR A 167 -15.17 -24.34 9.99
N ARG A 168 -14.37 -24.90 9.08
CA ARG A 168 -14.41 -26.34 8.75
C ARG A 168 -13.92 -27.20 9.92
N LEU A 169 -12.90 -26.75 10.65
CA LEU A 169 -12.40 -27.45 11.84
C LEU A 169 -13.47 -27.49 12.94
N GLU A 170 -14.22 -26.41 13.12
CA GLU A 170 -15.28 -26.34 14.14
C GLU A 170 -16.57 -27.05 13.73
N ASN A 171 -16.98 -26.96 12.47
CA ASN A 171 -18.30 -27.45 12.00
C ASN A 171 -18.24 -28.76 11.20
N GLY A 172 -17.05 -29.31 10.95
CA GLY A 172 -16.84 -30.57 10.24
C GLY A 172 -17.23 -30.58 8.76
N THR A 173 -17.74 -29.46 8.21
CA THR A 173 -18.16 -29.34 6.82
C THR A 173 -17.62 -28.04 6.19
N PRO A 174 -17.16 -28.08 4.93
CA PRO A 174 -16.73 -26.87 4.24
C PRO A 174 -17.95 -25.99 3.89
N PRO A 175 -17.82 -24.65 3.95
CA PRO A 175 -18.87 -23.76 3.49
C PRO A 175 -19.03 -23.88 1.97
N ILE A 176 -20.27 -23.95 1.48
CA ILE A 176 -20.59 -24.37 0.11
C ILE A 176 -20.15 -23.34 -0.95
N ILE A 177 -20.23 -22.03 -0.65
CA ILE A 177 -19.83 -20.94 -1.58
C ILE A 177 -19.38 -19.69 -0.80
N SER A 178 -20.17 -19.28 0.19
CA SER A 178 -19.91 -18.13 1.08
C SER A 178 -20.83 -18.21 2.29
N LEU A 179 -20.40 -17.74 3.46
CA LEU A 179 -21.28 -17.64 4.63
C LEU A 179 -22.25 -16.47 4.43
N THR A 180 -23.54 -16.77 4.25
CA THR A 180 -24.58 -15.74 4.15
C THR A 180 -24.95 -15.31 5.56
N ASN A 181 -24.56 -14.10 5.96
CA ASN A 181 -24.86 -13.58 7.29
C ASN A 181 -26.19 -12.85 7.31
N THR A 182 -27.23 -13.52 7.83
CA THR A 182 -28.47 -12.86 8.26
C THR A 182 -28.35 -12.53 9.73
N THR A 183 -28.36 -11.24 10.06
CA THR A 183 -28.34 -10.79 11.46
C THR A 183 -29.77 -10.62 11.95
N THR A 184 -30.06 -11.18 13.11
CA THR A 184 -31.33 -10.98 13.81
C THR A 184 -31.09 -10.13 15.05
N ILE A 185 -31.72 -8.95 15.12
CA ILE A 185 -31.65 -8.07 16.28
C ILE A 185 -33.04 -7.97 16.91
N ASN A 186 -33.13 -8.35 18.18
CA ASN A 186 -34.30 -8.06 19.01
C ASN A 186 -34.17 -6.63 19.53
N THR A 187 -35.06 -5.75 19.07
CA THR A 187 -35.07 -4.36 19.52
C THR A 187 -35.80 -4.22 20.85
N LYS A 188 -35.49 -3.16 21.59
CA LYS A 188 -36.23 -2.81 22.82
C LYS A 188 -37.72 -2.58 22.58
N ASP A 189 -38.10 -2.26 21.35
CA ASP A 189 -39.49 -2.08 20.92
C ASP A 189 -40.22 -3.41 20.66
N ASN A 190 -39.66 -4.54 21.12
CA ASN A 190 -40.16 -5.90 20.91
C ASN A 190 -40.31 -6.30 19.43
N LYS A 191 -39.57 -5.64 18.53
CA LYS A 191 -39.51 -6.00 17.11
C LYS A 191 -38.24 -6.80 16.83
N THR A 192 -38.41 -7.96 16.22
CA THR A 192 -37.30 -8.75 15.71
C THR A 192 -37.04 -8.35 14.26
N ILE A 193 -35.88 -7.74 14.01
CA ILE A 193 -35.45 -7.38 12.66
C ILE A 193 -34.46 -8.44 12.20
N THR A 194 -34.81 -9.16 11.13
CA THR A 194 -33.94 -10.13 10.46
C THR A 194 -33.67 -9.67 9.05
N GLY A 195 -32.40 -9.46 8.72
CA GLY A 195 -32.00 -9.00 7.39
C GLY A 195 -30.51 -9.10 7.16
N THR A 196 -30.07 -8.55 6.03
CA THR A 196 -28.66 -8.50 5.65
C THR A 196 -28.02 -7.29 6.30
N LYS A 197 -26.94 -7.49 7.06
CA LYS A 197 -26.15 -6.39 7.61
C LYS A 197 -25.36 -5.74 6.47
N ILE A 198 -25.63 -4.46 6.20
CA ILE A 198 -24.93 -3.71 5.15
C ILE A 198 -23.69 -3.02 5.71
N PHE A 199 -23.81 -2.48 6.92
CA PHE A 199 -22.76 -1.71 7.54
C PHE A 199 -22.96 -1.70 9.04
N ALA A 200 -21.87 -1.69 9.78
CA ALA A 200 -21.93 -1.55 11.22
C ALA A 200 -20.67 -0.87 11.76
N THR A 201 -20.89 -0.12 12.83
CA THR A 201 -19.90 0.59 13.62
C THR A 201 -20.13 0.28 15.09
N ILE A 202 -19.23 0.75 15.95
CA ILE A 202 -19.39 0.68 17.41
C ILE A 202 -20.76 1.24 17.87
N GLN A 203 -21.25 2.29 17.22
CA GLN A 203 -22.46 2.98 17.64
C GLN A 203 -23.73 2.46 16.96
N TYR A 204 -23.66 2.16 15.66
CA TYR A 204 -24.84 1.87 14.86
C TYR A 204 -24.65 0.64 13.98
N THR A 205 -25.74 -0.09 13.77
CA THR A 205 -25.84 -1.17 12.79
C THR A 205 -26.91 -0.83 11.76
N LEU A 206 -26.58 -0.98 10.47
CA LEU A 206 -27.49 -0.83 9.34
C LEU A 206 -27.89 -2.21 8.81
N ILE A 207 -29.17 -2.54 8.92
CA ILE A 207 -29.76 -3.78 8.42
C ILE A 207 -30.71 -3.47 7.29
N LEU A 208 -30.51 -4.10 6.14
CA LEU A 208 -31.47 -4.09 5.05
C LEU A 208 -32.39 -5.30 5.17
N GLN A 209 -33.68 -5.03 5.27
CA GLN A 209 -34.72 -6.03 5.24
C GLN A 209 -35.71 -5.67 4.13
N LYS A 210 -35.74 -6.49 3.07
CA LYS A 210 -36.54 -6.23 1.87
C LYS A 210 -36.17 -4.85 1.26
N ASN A 211 -37.04 -3.86 1.37
CA ASN A 211 -36.85 -2.51 0.84
C ASN A 211 -36.68 -1.46 1.95
N GLU A 212 -36.42 -1.88 3.18
CA GLU A 212 -36.29 -0.99 4.32
C GLU A 212 -34.89 -1.10 4.94
N LEU A 213 -34.22 0.03 5.08
CA LEU A 213 -32.95 0.16 5.79
C LEU A 213 -33.20 0.62 7.21
N TYR A 214 -32.93 -0.27 8.16
CA TYR A 214 -33.03 -0.03 9.58
C TYR A 214 -31.69 0.44 10.12
N LYS A 215 -31.66 1.63 10.71
CA LYS A 215 -30.52 2.11 11.51
C LYS A 215 -30.81 1.83 12.97
N ILE A 216 -29.99 0.98 13.58
CA ILE A 216 -30.16 0.52 14.96
C ILE A 216 -28.99 1.02 15.80
N LEU A 217 -29.26 1.57 16.98
CA LEU A 217 -28.25 1.98 17.96
C LEU A 217 -27.82 0.77 18.81
N ASN A 218 -26.53 0.44 18.84
CA ASN A 218 -26.01 -0.77 19.50
C ASN A 218 -26.14 -0.72 21.03
N LYS A 219 -25.94 0.44 21.66
CA LYS A 219 -25.95 0.60 23.13
C LYS A 219 -27.31 0.24 23.77
N GLY A 220 -28.38 0.16 22.98
CA GLY A 220 -29.72 -0.14 23.49
C GLY A 220 -30.62 -0.89 22.53
N ASN A 221 -30.10 -1.42 21.42
CA ASN A 221 -30.86 -2.07 20.35
C ASN A 221 -32.15 -1.31 19.99
N GLN A 222 -32.03 0.01 19.84
CA GLN A 222 -33.17 0.88 19.51
C GLN A 222 -33.11 1.27 18.03
N ILE A 223 -34.26 1.27 17.37
CA ILE A 223 -34.35 1.76 15.99
C ILE A 223 -34.28 3.29 16.02
N VAL A 224 -33.29 3.85 15.34
CA VAL A 224 -33.07 5.30 15.24
C VAL A 224 -33.78 5.85 14.01
N SER A 225 -33.69 5.14 12.88
CA SER A 225 -34.38 5.53 11.65
C SER A 225 -34.67 4.34 10.76
N ILE A 226 -35.70 4.49 9.93
CA ILE A 226 -36.09 3.53 8.90
C ILE A 226 -36.17 4.31 7.59
N SER A 227 -35.39 3.90 6.60
CA SER A 227 -35.45 4.47 5.24
C SER A 227 -36.08 3.45 4.29
N LYS A 228 -37.12 3.86 3.55
CA LYS A 228 -37.80 2.99 2.59
C LYS A 228 -37.31 3.29 1.18
N PHE A 229 -36.89 2.25 0.46
CA PHE A 229 -36.52 2.35 -0.94
C PHE A 229 -37.70 1.99 -1.83
N THR A 230 -38.06 2.91 -2.72
CA THR A 230 -39.06 2.65 -3.76
C THR A 230 -38.31 2.59 -5.09
N PRO A 231 -38.42 1.51 -5.89
CA PRO A 231 -37.75 1.44 -7.18
C PRO A 231 -38.30 2.56 -8.07
N LYS A 232 -37.42 3.40 -8.60
CA LYS A 232 -37.80 4.34 -9.66
C LYS A 232 -38.04 3.54 -10.93
N LEU A 233 -39.30 3.42 -11.36
CA LEU A 233 -39.58 2.92 -12.70
C LEU A 233 -38.95 3.87 -13.72
N GLU A 234 -38.28 3.27 -14.70
CA GLU A 234 -37.55 3.89 -15.80
C GLU A 234 -38.49 4.71 -16.72
N GLN A 235 -38.84 5.95 -16.32
CA GLN A 235 -39.63 6.88 -17.13
C GLN A 235 -38.77 7.73 -18.10
N GLN A 236 -37.70 7.18 -18.68
CA GLN A 236 -36.83 7.94 -19.60
C GLN A 236 -36.39 7.21 -20.88
N MET A 237 -37.09 6.13 -21.31
CA MET A 237 -36.84 5.53 -22.64
C MET A 237 -38.02 5.61 -23.61
N THR A 238 -38.99 6.51 -23.40
CA THR A 238 -40.05 6.81 -24.39
C THR A 238 -40.37 8.31 -24.44
N SER A 239 -39.37 9.13 -24.67
CA SER A 239 -39.61 10.50 -25.19
C SER A 239 -38.37 11.04 -25.89
N LYS A 240 -38.09 10.56 -27.09
CA LYS A 240 -37.98 11.36 -28.32
C LYS A 240 -37.64 10.47 -29.51
#